data_AF-X1TAR4-F1
#
_entry.id   AF-X1TAR4-F1
#
_cell.length_a   1.000
_cell.length_b   1.000
_cell.length_c   1.000
_cell.angle_alpha   90.00
_cell.angle_beta   90.00
_cell.angle_gamma   90.00
#
_symmetry.space_group_name_H-M   'P 1'
#
loop_
_entity.id
_entity.type
_entity.pdbx_description
1 polymer ?
#
loop_
_entity_poly.entity_id
_entity_poly.type
_entity_poly.pdbx_seq_one_letter_code
_entity_poly.pdbx_strand_id
1 'polypeptide(L)'
;MEKNRIKQLWREGKATVGTWLALGSPIVAEIIAHIGFDWVVIDTEHGTIDIETTQSIIQAIFATGTVPIVRVAWNDPALIKRALDAGAYGLVIPMVNSREEATRAVQASRYPPVGIRSYGGPRVRLYGGTDYFEHANEEIAIIVQIEHISAINQIDEILSVEGIDAFVIGPNDLAASMGIKLGLDNPDPRHVEAVNK
;
A
#
# COMPACT_ATOMS: atom_id res chain seq x y z
N MET A 1 -7.13 -5.83 -17.71
CA MET A 1 -6.55 -4.90 -16.73
C MET A 1 -5.16 -4.57 -17.17
N GLU A 2 -4.80 -3.28 -17.20
CA GLU A 2 -3.42 -2.88 -17.49
C GLU A 2 -2.48 -3.45 -16.44
N LYS A 3 -1.31 -3.95 -16.84
CA LYS A 3 -0.37 -4.52 -15.89
C LYS A 3 0.17 -3.45 -14.95
N ASN A 4 0.31 -3.79 -13.67
CA ASN A 4 0.85 -2.89 -12.68
C ASN A 4 2.36 -2.73 -12.85
N ARG A 5 2.76 -1.57 -13.37
CA ARG A 5 4.15 -1.24 -13.70
C ARG A 5 5.12 -1.42 -12.52
N ILE A 6 4.73 -1.04 -11.31
CA ILE A 6 5.63 -1.18 -10.14
C ILE A 6 5.86 -2.66 -9.81
N LYS A 7 4.84 -3.52 -9.93
CA LYS A 7 5.00 -4.98 -9.73
C LYS A 7 5.91 -5.59 -10.79
N GLN A 8 5.84 -5.13 -12.04
CA GLN A 8 6.76 -5.58 -13.09
C GLN A 8 8.21 -5.21 -12.77
N LEU A 9 8.45 -3.94 -12.39
CA LEU A 9 9.78 -3.45 -12.04
C LEU A 9 10.37 -4.23 -10.85
N TRP A 10 9.57 -4.47 -9.81
CA TRP A 10 10.02 -5.27 -8.65
C TRP A 10 10.37 -6.71 -9.02
N ARG A 11 9.56 -7.37 -9.87
CA ARG A 11 9.87 -8.72 -10.38
C ARG A 11 11.15 -8.78 -11.21
N GLU A 12 11.49 -7.67 -11.87
CA GLU A 12 12.75 -7.50 -12.61
C GLU A 12 13.94 -7.10 -11.71
N GLY A 13 13.74 -6.98 -10.39
CA GLY A 13 14.77 -6.53 -9.45
C GLY A 13 15.14 -5.05 -9.59
N LYS A 14 14.28 -4.25 -10.22
CA LYS A 14 14.48 -2.81 -10.41
C LYS A 14 13.90 -2.02 -9.23
N ALA A 15 14.65 -1.02 -8.80
CA ALA A 15 14.17 -0.05 -7.82
C ALA A 15 13.04 0.80 -8.42
N THR A 16 12.08 1.17 -7.58
CA THR A 16 11.06 2.19 -7.89
C THR A 16 11.14 3.30 -6.86
N VAL A 17 10.82 4.53 -7.28
CA VAL A 17 10.84 5.71 -6.40
C VAL A 17 9.43 6.28 -6.32
N GLY A 18 8.98 6.51 -5.09
CA GLY A 18 7.68 7.13 -4.84
C GLY A 18 7.71 8.16 -3.74
N THR A 19 6.55 8.76 -3.50
CA THR A 19 6.36 9.81 -2.48
C THR A 19 5.04 9.63 -1.74
N TRP A 20 4.95 10.21 -0.55
CA TRP A 20 3.71 10.31 0.23
C TRP A 20 2.96 11.59 -0.09
N LEU A 21 1.64 11.49 -0.15
CA LEU A 21 0.70 12.59 -0.27
C LEU A 21 -0.27 12.53 0.93
N ALA A 22 -0.10 13.47 1.85
CA ALA A 22 -1.01 13.68 2.97
C ALA A 22 -1.97 14.87 2.76
N LEU A 23 -1.79 15.63 1.67
CA LEU A 23 -2.65 16.77 1.32
C LEU A 23 -3.79 16.29 0.42
N GLY A 24 -5.03 16.52 0.84
CA GLY A 24 -6.26 16.13 0.13
C GLY A 24 -6.57 17.00 -1.11
N SER A 25 -5.61 17.22 -2.00
CA SER A 25 -5.80 18.05 -3.20
C SER A 25 -5.50 17.27 -4.49
N PRO A 26 -6.50 17.05 -5.35
CA PRO A 26 -6.30 16.43 -6.67
C PRO A 26 -5.33 17.19 -7.57
N ILE A 27 -5.33 18.53 -7.51
CA ILE A 27 -4.40 19.36 -8.29
C ILE A 27 -2.95 19.12 -7.84
N VAL A 28 -2.71 19.05 -6.53
CA VAL A 28 -1.38 18.73 -6.00
C VAL A 28 -0.95 17.33 -6.41
N ALA A 29 -1.87 16.36 -6.35
CA ALA A 29 -1.60 15.00 -6.79
C ALA A 29 -1.23 14.91 -8.28
N GLU A 30 -1.95 15.62 -9.16
CA GLU A 30 -1.65 15.71 -10.58
C GLU A 30 -0.26 16.31 -10.84
N ILE A 31 0.07 17.41 -10.16
CA ILE A 31 1.40 18.04 -10.25
C ILE A 31 2.47 17.03 -9.84
N ILE A 32 2.31 16.33 -8.71
CA ILE A 32 3.28 15.34 -8.22
C ILE A 32 3.42 14.17 -9.21
N ALA A 33 2.31 13.69 -9.77
CA ALA A 33 2.33 12.60 -10.74
C ALA A 33 3.10 12.97 -12.03
N HIS A 34 3.10 14.25 -12.41
CA HIS A 34 3.91 14.75 -13.53
C HIS A 34 5.41 14.90 -13.23
N ILE A 35 5.84 14.87 -11.98
CA ILE A 35 7.28 14.98 -11.62
C ILE A 35 8.07 13.74 -12.07
N GLY A 36 7.41 12.58 -12.22
CA GLY A 36 8.03 11.35 -12.68
C GLY A 36 8.31 10.30 -11.60
N PHE A 37 7.61 10.35 -10.46
CA PHE A 37 7.59 9.25 -9.51
C PHE A 37 6.91 8.01 -10.12
N ASP A 38 7.39 6.82 -9.77
CA ASP A 38 6.78 5.55 -10.20
C ASP A 38 5.44 5.32 -9.49
N TRP A 39 5.31 5.78 -8.25
CA TRP A 39 4.10 5.63 -7.44
C TRP A 39 3.93 6.78 -6.43
N VAL A 40 2.68 7.00 -6.01
CA VAL A 40 2.32 7.95 -4.95
C VAL A 40 1.43 7.24 -3.95
N VAL A 41 1.78 7.33 -2.66
CA VAL A 41 0.93 6.86 -1.57
C VAL A 41 0.00 8.00 -1.13
N ILE A 42 -1.29 7.74 -1.22
CA ILE A 42 -2.37 8.58 -0.69
C ILE A 42 -2.61 8.13 0.74
N ASP A 43 -2.31 9.00 1.68
CA ASP A 43 -2.34 8.67 3.10
C ASP A 43 -3.73 8.89 3.71
N THR A 44 -4.46 7.80 3.97
CA THR A 44 -5.76 7.85 4.67
C THR A 44 -5.66 7.45 6.15
N GLU A 45 -4.46 7.13 6.64
CA GLU A 45 -4.22 6.79 8.05
C GLU A 45 -3.93 8.02 8.90
N HIS A 46 -2.98 8.84 8.46
CA HIS A 46 -2.61 10.08 9.15
C HIS A 46 -2.99 11.33 8.38
N GLY A 47 -3.32 11.21 7.08
CA GLY A 47 -3.88 12.29 6.30
C GLY A 47 -5.35 12.53 6.63
N THR A 48 -5.84 13.74 6.35
CA THR A 48 -7.25 14.10 6.52
C THR A 48 -8.06 13.85 5.25
N ILE A 49 -7.71 12.80 4.49
CA ILE A 49 -8.25 12.51 3.16
C ILE A 49 -9.38 11.48 3.30
N ASP A 50 -10.60 11.88 2.98
CA ASP A 50 -11.74 10.97 2.93
C ASP A 50 -11.77 10.15 1.62
N ILE A 51 -12.74 9.24 1.50
CA ILE A 51 -12.80 8.36 0.33
C ILE A 51 -13.15 9.09 -0.97
N GLU A 52 -13.92 10.19 -0.90
CA GLU A 52 -14.36 10.93 -2.09
C GLU A 52 -13.18 11.74 -2.65
N THR A 53 -12.41 12.35 -1.75
CA THR A 53 -11.16 13.02 -2.07
C THR A 53 -10.11 12.02 -2.55
N THR A 54 -10.00 10.86 -1.90
CA THR A 54 -9.13 9.75 -2.34
C THR A 54 -9.44 9.34 -3.77
N GLN A 55 -10.72 9.13 -4.10
CA GLN A 55 -11.13 8.79 -5.48
C GLN A 55 -10.74 9.88 -6.48
N SER A 56 -10.94 11.15 -6.13
CA SER A 56 -10.60 12.29 -6.99
C SER A 56 -9.09 12.40 -7.22
N ILE A 57 -8.28 12.15 -6.17
CA ILE A 57 -6.82 12.07 -6.26
C ILE A 57 -6.38 10.91 -7.16
N ILE A 58 -6.97 9.72 -6.97
CA ILE A 58 -6.69 8.55 -7.80
C ILE A 58 -6.97 8.85 -9.28
N GLN A 59 -8.08 9.54 -9.58
CA GLN A 59 -8.42 9.96 -10.95
C GLN A 59 -7.36 10.89 -11.56
N ALA A 60 -6.89 11.86 -10.78
CA ALA A 60 -5.83 12.77 -11.22
C ALA A 60 -4.51 12.02 -11.51
N ILE A 61 -4.13 11.09 -10.63
CA ILE A 61 -2.91 10.28 -10.81
C ILE A 61 -3.02 9.36 -12.04
N PHE A 62 -4.17 8.71 -12.25
CA PHE A 62 -4.41 7.82 -13.40
C PHE A 62 -4.34 8.51 -14.76
N ALA A 63 -4.43 9.85 -14.82
CA ALA A 63 -4.21 10.58 -16.07
C ALA A 63 -2.72 10.57 -16.51
N THR A 64 -1.83 9.99 -15.69
CA THR A 64 -0.39 9.89 -15.91
C THR A 64 0.07 8.41 -15.90
N GLY A 65 1.39 8.18 -15.94
CA GLY A 65 1.98 6.85 -15.78
C GLY A 65 2.37 6.47 -14.34
N THR A 66 2.05 7.30 -13.35
CA THR A 66 2.35 7.07 -11.92
C THR A 66 1.28 6.17 -11.29
N VAL A 67 1.70 5.22 -10.46
CA VAL A 67 0.79 4.25 -9.83
C VAL A 67 0.17 4.81 -8.54
N PRO A 68 -1.16 4.91 -8.42
CA PRO A 68 -1.82 5.33 -7.19
C PRO A 68 -1.87 4.19 -6.17
N ILE A 69 -1.27 4.42 -5.01
CA ILE A 69 -1.29 3.51 -3.85
C ILE A 69 -2.07 4.19 -2.73
N VAL A 70 -2.86 3.44 -1.97
CA VAL A 70 -3.54 3.98 -0.78
C VAL A 70 -2.96 3.32 0.47
N ARG A 71 -2.48 4.13 1.42
CA ARG A 71 -2.29 3.66 2.79
C ARG A 71 -3.63 3.71 3.50
N VAL A 72 -4.19 2.54 3.80
CA VAL A 72 -5.49 2.43 4.46
C VAL A 72 -5.34 2.78 5.93
N ALA A 73 -6.41 3.32 6.54
CA ALA A 73 -6.34 3.74 7.94
C ALA A 73 -6.13 2.60 8.95
N TRP A 74 -6.43 1.35 8.55
CA TRP A 74 -6.18 0.16 9.35
C TRP A 74 -6.26 -1.09 8.46
N ASN A 75 -5.74 -2.23 8.97
CA ASN A 75 -5.95 -3.56 8.38
C ASN A 75 -7.41 -4.05 8.59
N ASP A 76 -8.34 -3.34 7.96
CA ASP A 76 -9.78 -3.57 8.02
C ASP A 76 -10.33 -3.91 6.63
N PRO A 77 -11.04 -5.04 6.46
CA PRO A 77 -11.56 -5.45 5.15
C PRO A 77 -12.51 -4.45 4.48
N ALA A 78 -13.27 -3.66 5.25
CA ALA A 78 -14.16 -2.65 4.70
C ALA A 78 -13.36 -1.44 4.18
N LEU A 79 -12.32 -0.99 4.89
CA LEU A 79 -11.44 0.09 4.45
C LEU A 79 -10.65 -0.32 3.19
N ILE A 80 -10.06 -1.52 3.21
CA ILE A 80 -9.34 -2.12 2.08
C ILE A 80 -10.25 -2.18 0.84
N LYS A 81 -11.46 -2.74 0.98
CA LYS A 81 -12.41 -2.81 -0.12
C LYS A 81 -12.75 -1.43 -0.69
N ARG A 82 -13.01 -0.44 0.17
CA ARG A 82 -13.33 0.93 -0.27
C ARG A 82 -12.18 1.57 -1.05
N ALA A 83 -10.95 1.42 -0.59
CA ALA A 83 -9.77 1.93 -1.30
C ALA A 83 -9.62 1.30 -2.69
N LEU A 84 -9.77 -0.02 -2.79
CA LEU A 84 -9.69 -0.73 -4.07
C LEU A 84 -10.86 -0.41 -5.01
N ASP A 85 -12.06 -0.21 -4.47
CA ASP A 85 -13.25 0.18 -5.26
C ASP A 85 -13.14 1.63 -5.76
N ALA A 86 -12.46 2.52 -5.01
CA ALA A 86 -12.11 3.87 -5.45
C ALA A 86 -11.04 3.87 -6.57
N GLY A 87 -10.26 2.79 -6.64
CA GLY A 87 -9.32 2.50 -7.73
C GLY A 87 -7.86 2.43 -7.35
N ALA A 88 -7.54 2.21 -6.07
CA ALA A 88 -6.16 1.99 -5.66
C ALA A 88 -5.55 0.81 -6.44
N TYR A 89 -4.39 1.02 -7.05
CA TYR A 89 -3.63 -0.02 -7.76
C TYR A 89 -2.60 -0.71 -6.85
N GLY A 90 -2.43 -0.17 -5.64
CA GLY A 90 -1.72 -0.83 -4.55
C GLY A 90 -2.24 -0.36 -3.20
N LEU A 91 -1.93 -1.13 -2.17
CA LEU A 91 -2.28 -0.81 -0.79
C LEU A 91 -1.03 -0.87 0.10
N VAL A 92 -0.88 0.12 0.97
CA VAL A 92 -0.02 0.01 2.16
C VAL A 92 -0.91 -0.31 3.34
N ILE A 93 -0.60 -1.40 4.04
CA ILE A 93 -1.38 -1.91 5.17
C ILE A 93 -0.57 -1.66 6.46
N PRO A 94 -1.02 -0.76 7.35
CA PRO A 94 -0.34 -0.48 8.61
C PRO A 94 -0.51 -1.61 9.62
N MET A 95 0.35 -1.59 10.64
CA MET A 95 0.25 -2.38 11.87
C MET A 95 0.13 -3.89 11.64
N VAL A 96 0.90 -4.43 10.68
CA VAL A 96 0.99 -5.87 10.41
C VAL A 96 2.11 -6.48 11.26
N ASN A 97 1.72 -7.17 12.34
CA ASN A 97 2.61 -7.67 13.38
C ASN A 97 2.67 -9.20 13.47
N SER A 98 1.88 -9.93 12.67
CA SER A 98 1.91 -11.39 12.63
C SER A 98 1.56 -11.96 11.25
N ARG A 99 1.87 -13.24 11.04
CA ARG A 99 1.49 -13.98 9.82
C ARG A 99 -0.02 -13.96 9.59
N GLU A 100 -0.82 -14.06 10.64
CA GLU A 100 -2.28 -14.03 10.57
C GLU A 100 -2.77 -12.64 10.12
N GLU A 101 -2.18 -11.56 10.61
CA GLU A 101 -2.51 -10.20 10.18
C GLU A 101 -2.17 -9.96 8.72
N ALA A 102 -1.01 -10.45 8.30
CA ALA A 102 -0.55 -10.37 6.91
C ALA A 102 -1.46 -11.20 5.98
N THR A 103 -1.86 -12.40 6.40
CA THR A 103 -2.82 -13.25 5.69
C THR A 103 -4.18 -12.57 5.56
N ARG A 104 -4.68 -11.94 6.63
CA ARG A 104 -5.94 -11.19 6.60
C ARG A 104 -5.91 -10.03 5.61
N ALA A 105 -4.78 -9.31 5.55
CA ALA A 105 -4.59 -8.21 4.61
C ALA A 105 -4.67 -8.68 3.15
N VAL A 106 -3.99 -9.80 2.82
CA VAL A 106 -4.06 -10.41 1.49
C VAL A 106 -5.49 -10.88 1.19
N GLN A 107 -6.13 -11.63 2.09
CA GLN A 107 -7.49 -12.14 1.89
C GLN A 107 -8.50 -11.00 1.67
N ALA A 108 -8.40 -9.90 2.42
CA ALA A 108 -9.27 -8.74 2.27
C ALA A 108 -9.12 -8.05 0.90
N SER A 109 -7.96 -8.19 0.27
CA SER A 109 -7.59 -7.49 -0.97
C SER A 109 -7.81 -8.32 -2.24
N ARG A 110 -8.13 -9.61 -2.11
CA ARG A 110 -8.28 -10.55 -3.23
C ARG A 110 -9.72 -11.05 -3.35
N TYR A 111 -10.18 -11.23 -4.58
CA TYR A 111 -11.45 -11.90 -4.88
C TYR A 111 -11.34 -13.42 -4.65
N PRO A 112 -12.46 -14.12 -4.42
CA PRO A 112 -12.50 -15.58 -4.38
C PRO A 112 -11.93 -16.22 -5.65
N PRO A 113 -11.25 -17.38 -5.56
CA PRO A 113 -11.07 -18.22 -4.37
C PRO A 113 -9.90 -17.82 -3.46
N VAL A 114 -9.07 -16.84 -3.87
CA VAL A 114 -7.85 -16.47 -3.15
C VAL A 114 -8.16 -15.69 -1.87
N GLY A 115 -9.18 -14.84 -1.91
CA GLY A 115 -9.57 -14.00 -0.78
C GLY A 115 -11.08 -13.89 -0.60
N ILE A 116 -11.47 -12.88 0.17
CA ILE A 116 -12.84 -12.64 0.64
C ILE A 116 -13.42 -11.32 0.13
N ARG A 117 -12.71 -10.59 -0.75
CA ARG A 117 -13.21 -9.33 -1.32
C ARG A 117 -14.50 -9.61 -2.08
N SER A 118 -15.55 -8.86 -1.76
CA SER A 118 -16.83 -8.94 -2.48
C SER A 118 -16.76 -8.19 -3.82
N TYR A 119 -17.40 -8.74 -4.85
CA TYR A 119 -17.55 -8.07 -6.15
C TYR A 119 -18.33 -6.75 -6.04
N GLY A 120 -17.88 -5.72 -6.74
CA GLY A 120 -18.45 -4.38 -6.64
C GLY A 120 -17.55 -3.32 -7.26
N GLY A 121 -17.74 -2.06 -6.82
CA GLY A 121 -16.92 -0.93 -7.23
C GLY A 121 -17.31 -0.38 -8.61
N PRO A 122 -18.11 0.70 -8.72
CA PRO A 122 -18.55 1.22 -10.02
C PRO A 122 -17.40 1.73 -10.90
N ARG A 123 -16.25 2.07 -10.30
CA ARG A 123 -15.07 2.59 -11.01
C ARG A 123 -14.14 1.50 -11.55
N VAL A 124 -14.18 0.27 -11.04
CA VAL A 124 -13.10 -0.71 -11.28
C VAL A 124 -12.91 -1.05 -12.76
N ARG A 125 -14.01 -1.14 -13.51
CA ARG A 125 -13.98 -1.39 -14.96
C ARG A 125 -13.59 -0.14 -15.78
N LEU A 126 -13.73 1.07 -15.22
CA LEU A 126 -13.40 2.31 -15.93
C LEU A 126 -11.88 2.49 -16.09
N TYR A 127 -11.10 2.09 -15.09
CA TYR A 127 -9.63 2.11 -15.17
C TYR A 127 -9.03 0.74 -15.51
N GLY A 128 -9.67 -0.34 -15.04
CA GLY A 128 -9.15 -1.70 -15.14
C GLY A 128 -9.64 -2.50 -16.33
N GLY A 129 -10.54 -1.96 -17.15
CA GLY A 129 -11.11 -2.66 -18.31
C GLY A 129 -12.19 -3.69 -17.96
N THR A 130 -12.73 -4.34 -19.00
CA THR A 130 -13.81 -5.33 -18.86
C THR A 130 -13.37 -6.62 -18.18
N ASP A 131 -12.08 -6.89 -18.21
CA ASP A 131 -11.37 -8.04 -17.65
C ASP A 131 -10.74 -7.73 -16.27
N TYR A 132 -11.23 -6.71 -15.56
CA TYR A 132 -10.72 -6.33 -14.24
C TYR A 132 -10.79 -7.47 -13.23
N PHE A 133 -11.94 -8.17 -13.14
CA PHE A 133 -12.14 -9.16 -12.08
C PHE A 133 -11.29 -10.42 -12.27
N GLU A 134 -10.94 -10.70 -13.52
CA GLU A 134 -10.07 -11.79 -13.94
C GLU A 134 -8.62 -11.54 -13.55
N HIS A 135 -8.18 -10.28 -13.50
CA HIS A 135 -6.77 -9.91 -13.32
C HIS A 135 -6.44 -9.11 -12.05
N ALA A 136 -7.44 -8.58 -11.36
CA ALA A 136 -7.23 -7.73 -10.17
C ALA A 136 -6.40 -8.43 -9.08
N ASN A 137 -6.56 -9.74 -8.93
CA ASN A 137 -5.78 -10.51 -7.95
C ASN A 137 -4.28 -10.51 -8.27
N GLU A 138 -3.89 -10.53 -9.55
CA GLU A 138 -2.49 -10.50 -9.95
C GLU A 138 -1.89 -9.09 -9.91
N GLU A 139 -2.70 -8.08 -10.26
CA GLU A 139 -2.20 -6.73 -10.56
C GLU A 139 -2.26 -5.76 -9.38
N ILE A 140 -3.12 -5.96 -8.37
CA ILE A 140 -3.15 -5.08 -7.19
C ILE A 140 -1.94 -5.39 -6.29
N ALA A 141 -1.10 -4.39 -6.04
CA ALA A 141 0.07 -4.50 -5.16
C ALA A 141 -0.32 -4.47 -3.68
N ILE A 142 0.19 -5.41 -2.87
CA ILE A 142 -0.02 -5.43 -1.41
C ILE A 142 1.32 -5.21 -0.72
N ILE A 143 1.38 -4.13 0.05
CA ILE A 143 2.57 -3.67 0.76
C ILE A 143 2.24 -3.66 2.24
N VAL A 144 3.00 -4.42 3.03
CA VAL A 144 2.83 -4.42 4.50
C VAL A 144 3.77 -3.40 5.13
N GLN A 145 3.28 -2.63 6.09
CA GLN A 145 4.11 -1.69 6.85
C GLN A 145 4.68 -2.40 8.07
N ILE A 146 6.00 -2.46 8.15
CA ILE A 146 6.77 -3.04 9.25
C ILE A 146 7.20 -1.90 10.16
N GLU A 147 6.51 -1.76 11.28
CA GLU A 147 6.60 -0.56 12.10
C GLU A 147 6.46 -0.82 13.60
N HIS A 148 6.57 -2.08 14.02
CA HIS A 148 6.54 -2.46 15.42
C HIS A 148 7.58 -3.54 15.67
N ILE A 149 8.17 -3.56 16.87
CA ILE A 149 9.16 -4.57 17.26
C ILE A 149 8.59 -6.00 17.17
N SER A 150 7.30 -6.17 17.40
CA SER A 150 6.60 -7.46 17.22
C SER A 150 6.64 -7.97 15.78
N ALA A 151 6.55 -7.07 14.79
CA ALA A 151 6.65 -7.42 13.38
C ALA A 151 8.08 -7.87 13.05
N ILE A 152 9.10 -7.17 13.55
CA ILE A 152 10.52 -7.54 13.39
C ILE A 152 10.81 -8.93 13.98
N ASN A 153 10.21 -9.24 15.13
CA ASN A 153 10.39 -10.54 15.78
C ASN A 153 9.80 -11.71 14.97
N GLN A 154 8.81 -11.44 14.09
CA GLN A 154 8.10 -12.44 13.29
C GLN A 154 8.26 -12.18 11.78
N ILE A 155 9.31 -11.45 11.37
CA ILE A 155 9.42 -10.89 10.02
C ILE A 155 9.42 -11.97 8.93
N ASP A 156 10.12 -13.09 9.15
CA ASP A 156 10.15 -14.21 8.20
C ASP A 156 8.77 -14.81 7.99
N GLU A 157 7.98 -14.95 9.06
CA GLU A 157 6.63 -15.51 8.99
C GLU A 157 5.67 -14.55 8.27
N ILE A 158 5.79 -13.25 8.52
CA ILE A 158 5.00 -12.20 7.85
C ILE A 158 5.34 -12.19 6.35
N LEU A 159 6.62 -12.09 5.99
CA LEU A 159 7.05 -11.96 4.60
C LEU A 159 6.92 -13.26 3.80
N SER A 160 6.79 -14.41 4.47
CA SER A 160 6.49 -15.69 3.80
C SER A 160 5.05 -15.82 3.30
N VAL A 161 4.13 -14.91 3.66
CA VAL A 161 2.74 -14.96 3.23
C VAL A 161 2.62 -14.66 1.73
N GLU A 162 2.11 -15.63 0.98
CA GLU A 162 1.85 -15.48 -0.44
C GLU A 162 0.85 -14.33 -0.71
N GLY A 163 1.19 -13.48 -1.68
CA GLY A 163 0.38 -12.34 -2.08
C GLY A 163 0.82 -11.00 -1.50
N ILE A 164 1.80 -11.00 -0.59
CA ILE A 164 2.56 -9.79 -0.23
C ILE A 164 3.59 -9.52 -1.32
N ASP A 165 3.56 -8.31 -1.88
CA ASP A 165 4.42 -7.92 -3.01
C ASP A 165 5.66 -7.13 -2.55
N ALA A 166 5.55 -6.38 -1.45
CA ALA A 166 6.63 -5.61 -0.85
C ALA A 166 6.34 -5.30 0.62
N PHE A 167 7.30 -4.66 1.29
CA PHE A 167 7.10 -4.04 2.59
C PHE A 167 7.71 -2.63 2.63
N VAL A 168 7.24 -1.82 3.57
CA VAL A 168 7.82 -0.51 3.90
C VAL A 168 8.09 -0.44 5.38
N ILE A 169 9.16 0.26 5.78
CA ILE A 169 9.48 0.45 7.19
C ILE A 169 8.85 1.75 7.66
N GLY A 170 8.12 1.71 8.78
CA GLY A 170 7.64 2.90 9.49
C GLY A 170 8.65 3.29 10.58
N PRO A 171 9.64 4.16 10.30
CA PRO A 171 10.79 4.32 11.20
C PRO A 171 10.43 4.93 12.55
N ASN A 172 9.49 5.88 12.58
CA ASN A 172 9.06 6.54 13.81
C ASN A 172 8.26 5.59 14.70
N ASP A 173 7.29 4.87 14.14
CA ASP A 173 6.46 3.92 14.89
C ASP A 173 7.30 2.72 15.36
N LEU A 174 8.27 2.26 14.54
CA LEU A 174 9.22 1.24 14.97
C LEU A 174 10.03 1.74 16.18
N ALA A 175 10.59 2.94 16.11
CA ALA A 175 11.31 3.55 17.21
C ALA A 175 10.41 3.70 18.47
N ALA A 176 9.16 4.13 18.30
CA ALA A 176 8.21 4.25 19.39
C ALA A 176 7.95 2.90 20.06
N SER A 177 7.70 1.84 19.28
CA SER A 177 7.44 0.48 19.78
C SER A 177 8.61 -0.11 20.56
N MET A 178 9.83 0.32 20.25
CA MET A 178 11.06 -0.11 20.92
C MET A 178 11.38 0.72 22.17
N GLY A 179 10.57 1.75 22.47
CA GLY A 179 10.79 2.66 23.59
C GLY A 179 12.04 3.53 23.40
N ILE A 180 12.37 3.88 22.16
CA ILE A 180 13.54 4.70 21.82
C ILE A 180 13.12 6.03 21.22
N LYS A 181 14.09 6.95 21.06
CA LYS A 181 13.82 8.28 20.50
C LYS A 181 13.38 8.15 19.04
N LEU A 182 12.36 8.92 18.66
CA LEU A 182 11.88 9.00 17.27
C LEU A 182 12.93 9.62 16.34
N GLY A 183 12.85 9.27 15.06
CA GLY A 183 13.70 9.78 14.00
C GLY A 183 13.52 8.98 12.72
N LEU A 184 13.47 9.66 11.58
CA LEU A 184 13.39 9.00 10.27
C LEU A 184 14.69 8.24 9.97
N ASP A 185 15.83 8.93 10.11
CA ASP A 185 17.16 8.35 10.10
C ASP A 185 17.64 8.14 11.53
N ASN A 186 17.15 7.08 12.19
CA ASN A 186 17.42 6.82 13.60
C ASN A 186 18.77 6.09 13.79
N PRO A 187 19.77 6.69 14.45
CA PRO A 187 21.07 6.07 14.64
C PRO A 187 21.15 5.14 15.86
N ASP A 188 20.06 4.95 16.63
CA ASP A 188 20.07 4.02 17.76
C ASP A 188 20.45 2.60 17.26
N PRO A 189 21.50 1.96 17.81
CA PRO A 189 21.96 0.67 17.32
C PRO A 189 20.87 -0.40 17.26
N ARG A 190 19.91 -0.36 18.18
CA ARG A 190 18.78 -1.30 18.19
C ARG A 190 17.88 -1.09 16.98
N HIS A 191 17.62 0.16 16.60
CA HIS A 191 16.81 0.48 15.41
C HIS A 191 17.51 0.02 14.14
N VAL A 192 18.81 0.31 14.01
CA VAL A 192 19.63 -0.12 12.87
C VAL A 192 19.67 -1.64 12.76
N GLU A 193 19.82 -2.35 13.89
CA GLU A 193 19.77 -3.82 13.92
C GLU A 193 18.40 -4.34 13.46
N ALA A 194 17.30 -3.72 13.92
CA ALA A 194 15.96 -4.10 13.50
C ALA A 194 15.71 -3.87 12.00
N VAL A 195 16.23 -2.78 11.41
CA VAL A 195 16.10 -2.47 9.98
C VAL A 195 16.92 -3.42 9.10
N ASN A 196 18.05 -3.92 9.59
CA ASN A 196 18.95 -4.81 8.85
C ASN A 196 18.58 -6.30 8.94
N LYS A 197 17.57 -6.66 9.73
CA LYS A 197 17.08 -8.03 9.88
C LYS A 197 16.22 -8.42 8.69
#